data_AF-A0A5A8ABV8-F1
#
_entry.id   AF-A0A5A8ABV8-F1
#
_cell.length_a   1.000
_cell.length_b   1.000
_cell.length_c   1.000
_cell.angle_alpha   90.00
_cell.angle_beta   90.00
_cell.angle_gamma   90.00
#
_symmetry.space_group_name_H-M   'P 1'
#
loop_
_entity.id
_entity.type
_entity.pdbx_description
1 polymer ?
#
loop_
_entity_poly.entity_id
_entity_poly.type
_entity_poly.pdbx_seq_one_letter_code
_entity_poly.pdbx_strand_id
1 'polypeptide(L)'
;MSRTSNVTDLSRRTILALPLGLAAAATGARAAEPKRGGTMVMIVHPEPSTLAHYAVSAGNIPPIATQVYEGLCTYDWDQNPQPNLAKSWEVAPDGKTITFKLQDGVTFHNGKPFTSADVQYSFMEILKKYNPIAPVMLAELVAVDTPDPMTAILRLANPAPYIMKALSGRDLPILCRSVFEGTDVLQNPSANKPIGTGPFKFVSWERGQSVRLDRNENYWKPGLPYLNRIVARFIPDAATRSAAMEAGEAHFAGYSAVNYADLERMKTNPILDLTTKGYEMTPAQSVLELNGRHPHLQKKEVRQAIAYAIDRKVILKDVMFGYGLPATGPLSRKFKTAGLYTDDVRQYDVPDRLDIANRLLDEAGAPRGADGTRFALHLEVNSFGEQWLRQAEYLKQALAIVGIAVTLRSEDTATWLRRVYTNYDYDLNEPFLSQGVDPVYGLNKQFLTSQIRKGVTFVNDTFYSNPEVDRMLGEGAREPDAEKRAALYKKVQQILAEDSPMIWLIDVQYVSVFNRRLKDHTTGPLGTQQAFERAWMDK
;
A
#
# COMPACT_ATOMS: atom_id res chain seq x y z
N MET A 1 -31.71 -84.58 43.29
CA MET A 1 -30.64 -85.60 43.40
C MET A 1 -29.33 -84.98 42.93
N SER A 2 -28.39 -84.81 43.86
CA SER A 2 -26.94 -85.00 43.73
C SER A 2 -26.35 -84.95 42.31
N ARG A 3 -25.47 -83.98 41.99
CA ARG A 3 -24.01 -84.13 42.14
C ARG A 3 -23.24 -83.06 41.36
N THR A 4 -22.47 -82.31 42.12
CA THR A 4 -21.13 -81.82 41.82
C THR A 4 -20.22 -82.87 41.18
N SER A 5 -19.34 -82.46 40.26
CA SER A 5 -17.91 -82.81 40.34
C SER A 5 -17.08 -82.04 39.31
N ASN A 6 -16.15 -81.22 39.82
CA ASN A 6 -14.95 -80.77 39.11
C ASN A 6 -14.01 -81.95 38.86
N VAL A 7 -13.30 -81.95 37.72
CA VAL A 7 -11.95 -82.50 37.62
C VAL A 7 -11.09 -81.57 36.75
N THR A 8 -9.93 -81.29 37.30
CA THR A 8 -8.73 -80.55 36.87
C THR A 8 -8.04 -81.12 35.63
N ASP A 9 -7.38 -80.29 34.82
CA ASP A 9 -5.92 -80.39 34.64
C ASP A 9 -5.28 -79.20 33.92
N LEU A 10 -4.03 -78.90 34.30
CA LEU A 10 -3.17 -77.83 33.78
C LEU A 10 -2.29 -78.33 32.61
N SER A 11 -2.08 -77.48 31.59
CA SER A 11 -0.76 -76.85 31.32
C SER A 11 -0.41 -76.60 29.84
N ARG A 12 0.37 -75.52 29.66
CA ARG A 12 1.40 -75.22 28.63
C ARG A 12 0.98 -74.70 27.25
N ARG A 13 1.18 -73.38 27.13
CA ARG A 13 1.78 -72.62 26.00
C ARG A 13 1.05 -72.66 24.66
N THR A 14 0.48 -71.52 24.25
CA THR A 14 0.88 -70.81 23.01
C THR A 14 0.39 -69.35 23.06
N ILE A 15 1.27 -68.49 22.58
CA ILE A 15 1.28 -67.03 22.46
C ILE A 15 0.11 -66.49 21.62
N LEU A 16 -0.49 -65.36 22.02
CA LEU A 16 -0.88 -64.29 21.10
C LEU A 16 -1.16 -62.98 21.86
N ALA A 17 -0.63 -61.90 21.30
CA ALA A 17 -0.34 -60.63 21.93
C ALA A 17 -1.58 -59.73 22.07
N LEU A 18 -1.66 -59.03 23.20
CA LEU A 18 -2.47 -57.81 23.37
C LEU A 18 -1.80 -56.65 22.62
N PRO A 19 -2.51 -55.85 21.81
CA PRO A 19 -2.02 -54.53 21.45
C PRO A 19 -2.29 -53.58 22.63
N LEU A 20 -1.22 -53.13 23.28
CA LEU A 20 -1.23 -51.92 24.09
C LEU A 20 -1.66 -50.76 23.19
N GLY A 21 -2.78 -50.12 23.52
CA GLY A 21 -3.23 -48.89 22.87
C GLY A 21 -2.19 -47.79 23.04
N LEU A 22 -1.51 -47.47 21.94
CA LEU A 22 -0.61 -46.33 21.82
C LEU A 22 -1.47 -45.05 21.85
N ALA A 23 -1.58 -44.42 23.01
CA ALA A 23 -2.10 -43.05 23.10
C ALA A 23 -1.07 -42.13 22.45
N ALA A 24 -1.26 -41.84 21.16
CA ALA A 24 -0.51 -40.84 20.43
C ALA A 24 -0.80 -39.47 21.06
N ALA A 25 0.13 -38.98 21.89
CA ALA A 25 0.16 -37.60 22.33
C ALA A 25 0.38 -36.72 21.09
N ALA A 26 -0.71 -36.19 20.55
CA ALA A 26 -0.66 -35.09 19.60
C ALA A 26 -0.08 -33.88 20.35
N THR A 27 1.23 -33.67 20.21
CA THR A 27 1.91 -32.43 20.59
C THR A 27 1.49 -31.34 19.61
N GLY A 28 0.23 -30.88 19.74
CA GLY A 28 -0.19 -29.63 19.13
C GLY A 28 0.65 -28.51 19.73
N ALA A 29 1.47 -27.86 18.91
CA ALA A 29 2.17 -26.64 19.30
C ALA A 29 1.12 -25.63 19.78
N ARG A 30 1.01 -25.46 21.10
CA ARG A 30 0.10 -24.49 21.71
C ARG A 30 0.60 -23.11 21.31
N ALA A 31 -0.18 -22.40 20.49
CA ALA A 31 0.13 -21.02 20.13
C ALA A 31 0.34 -20.21 21.43
N ALA A 32 1.44 -19.45 21.49
CA ALA A 32 1.77 -18.69 22.68
C ALA A 32 0.67 -17.65 22.97
N GLU A 33 0.16 -17.63 24.20
CA GLU A 33 -0.91 -16.70 24.59
C GLU A 33 -0.37 -15.26 24.64
N PRO A 34 -1.11 -14.26 24.12
CA PRO A 34 -0.69 -12.86 24.12
C PRO A 34 -0.36 -12.32 25.51
N LYS A 35 0.77 -11.61 25.64
CA LYS A 35 1.23 -11.04 26.92
C LYS A 35 1.06 -9.53 26.93
N ARG A 36 0.40 -9.01 27.97
CA ARG A 36 0.28 -7.56 28.20
C ARG A 36 1.57 -6.99 28.79
N GLY A 37 2.02 -5.86 28.26
CA GLY A 37 3.22 -5.15 28.72
C GLY A 37 4.25 -4.93 27.61
N GLY A 38 5.41 -4.40 27.99
CA GLY A 38 6.55 -4.22 27.09
C GLY A 38 6.50 -2.93 26.27
N THR A 39 7.65 -2.62 25.65
CA THR A 39 7.83 -1.48 24.75
C THR A 39 8.28 -2.00 23.39
N MET A 40 7.56 -1.63 22.33
CA MET A 40 8.02 -1.83 20.96
C MET A 40 8.83 -0.62 20.53
N VAL A 41 10.06 -0.83 20.07
CA VAL A 41 10.84 0.18 19.35
C VAL A 41 10.68 -0.10 17.87
N MET A 42 10.03 0.80 17.14
CA MET A 42 9.91 0.71 15.69
C MET A 42 10.79 1.75 15.01
N ILE A 43 11.31 1.42 13.86
CA ILE A 43 12.06 2.33 13.01
C ILE A 43 11.11 2.93 11.99
N VAL A 44 11.10 4.27 11.93
CA VAL A 44 10.41 5.04 10.89
C VAL A 44 11.45 5.86 10.15
N HIS A 45 11.46 5.75 8.83
CA HIS A 45 12.42 6.48 7.99
C HIS A 45 11.74 6.97 6.70
N PRO A 46 11.94 8.24 6.30
CA PRO A 46 12.59 9.31 7.08
C PRO A 46 11.72 9.79 8.26
N GLU A 47 12.23 10.71 9.09
CA GLU A 47 11.40 11.43 10.06
C GLU A 47 10.28 12.19 9.31
N PRO A 48 9.01 12.10 9.74
CA PRO A 48 7.94 12.88 9.14
C PRO A 48 8.07 14.37 9.49
N SER A 49 7.73 15.27 8.56
CA SER A 49 7.69 16.70 8.84
C SER A 49 6.57 17.07 9.84
N THR A 50 5.47 16.31 9.81
CA THR A 50 4.27 16.49 10.63
C THR A 50 3.57 15.15 10.91
N LEU A 51 2.74 15.09 11.96
CA LEU A 51 1.82 13.98 12.21
C LEU A 51 0.38 14.30 11.75
N ALA A 52 0.18 15.41 11.03
CA ALA A 52 -1.08 15.81 10.42
C ALA A 52 -1.43 14.92 9.21
N HIS A 53 -1.66 13.63 9.46
CA HIS A 53 -1.99 12.64 8.43
C HIS A 53 -3.28 12.97 7.67
N TYR A 54 -4.15 13.78 8.28
CA TYR A 54 -5.33 14.35 7.65
C TYR A 54 -5.03 15.40 6.56
N ALA A 55 -3.80 15.91 6.47
CA ALA A 55 -3.38 16.92 5.50
C ALA A 55 -2.14 16.54 4.67
N VAL A 56 -1.37 15.53 5.09
CA VAL A 56 -0.15 15.07 4.41
C VAL A 56 -0.17 13.55 4.28
N SER A 57 0.05 13.03 3.06
CA SER A 57 -0.04 11.61 2.73
C SER A 57 1.32 10.92 2.53
N ALA A 58 2.39 11.46 3.12
CA ALA A 58 3.73 10.86 3.00
C ALA A 58 3.78 9.50 3.71
N GLY A 59 4.36 8.48 3.07
CA GLY A 59 4.28 7.08 3.50
C GLY A 59 4.91 6.76 4.87
N ASN A 60 5.76 7.66 5.38
CA ASN A 60 6.38 7.59 6.70
C ASN A 60 5.49 8.14 7.84
N ILE A 61 4.37 8.80 7.53
CA ILE A 61 3.42 9.31 8.53
C ILE A 61 2.46 8.22 9.04
N PRO A 62 1.79 7.41 8.18
CA PRO A 62 0.83 6.40 8.63
C PRO A 62 1.34 5.47 9.75
N PRO A 63 2.58 4.96 9.73
CA PRO A 63 3.06 4.04 10.76
C PRO A 63 2.93 4.57 12.20
N ILE A 64 2.99 5.90 12.38
CA ILE A 64 2.77 6.56 13.66
C ILE A 64 1.30 7.00 13.78
N ALA A 65 0.76 7.64 12.76
CA ALA A 65 -0.56 8.25 12.81
C ALA A 65 -1.69 7.24 13.03
N THR A 66 -1.61 6.03 12.45
CA THR A 66 -2.64 4.99 12.60
C THR A 66 -2.65 4.33 13.98
N GLN A 67 -1.64 4.60 14.81
CA GLN A 67 -1.66 4.19 16.22
C GLN A 67 -2.58 5.09 17.05
N VAL A 68 -2.80 6.32 16.58
CA VAL A 68 -3.57 7.38 17.25
C VAL A 68 -4.95 7.55 16.62
N TYR A 69 -5.01 7.63 15.28
CA TYR A 69 -6.23 7.82 14.51
C TYR A 69 -6.78 6.48 14.01
N GLU A 70 -8.10 6.37 14.03
CA GLU A 70 -8.84 5.24 13.49
C GLU A 70 -9.77 5.70 12.36
N GLY A 71 -10.18 4.76 11.52
CA GLY A 71 -11.21 4.98 10.50
C GLY A 71 -12.52 4.27 10.86
N LEU A 72 -13.55 4.49 10.06
CA LEU A 72 -14.84 3.79 10.20
C LEU A 72 -14.67 2.27 10.04
N CYS A 73 -13.79 1.84 9.14
CA CYS A 73 -13.52 0.44 8.87
C CYS A 73 -12.04 0.08 9.10
N THR A 74 -11.79 -1.21 9.26
CA THR A 74 -10.50 -1.85 8.99
C THR A 74 -10.69 -2.84 7.84
N TYR A 75 -9.68 -3.64 7.50
CA TYR A 75 -9.77 -4.60 6.39
C TYR A 75 -9.19 -5.95 6.75
N ASP A 76 -9.79 -7.01 6.22
CA ASP A 76 -9.23 -8.36 6.28
C ASP A 76 -8.22 -8.62 5.14
N TRP A 77 -7.62 -9.82 5.13
CA TRP A 77 -6.65 -10.21 4.10
C TRP A 77 -7.24 -10.29 2.68
N ASP A 78 -8.56 -10.44 2.58
CA ASP A 78 -9.31 -10.39 1.33
C ASP A 78 -9.66 -8.94 0.93
N GLN A 79 -9.13 -7.97 1.68
CA GLN A 79 -9.32 -6.52 1.51
C GLN A 79 -10.79 -6.10 1.65
N ASN A 80 -11.63 -6.90 2.31
CA ASN A 80 -13.01 -6.55 2.55
C ASN A 80 -13.11 -5.64 3.78
N PRO A 81 -13.99 -4.62 3.75
CA PRO A 81 -14.20 -3.76 4.89
C PRO A 81 -14.72 -4.57 6.08
N GLN A 82 -14.10 -4.34 7.23
CA GLN A 82 -14.43 -4.94 8.52
C GLN A 82 -14.79 -3.85 9.53
N PRO A 83 -15.63 -4.16 10.54
CA PRO A 83 -15.98 -3.20 11.59
C PRO A 83 -14.76 -2.58 12.28
N ASN A 84 -14.82 -1.27 12.51
CA ASN A 84 -13.92 -0.56 13.41
C ASN A 84 -14.71 0.48 14.21
N LEU A 85 -14.58 1.79 13.95
CA LEU A 85 -15.43 2.82 14.57
C LEU A 85 -16.90 2.72 14.10
N ALA A 86 -17.15 2.15 12.93
CA ALA A 86 -18.47 1.66 12.55
C ALA A 86 -18.58 0.17 12.92
N LYS A 87 -19.63 -0.20 13.66
CA LYS A 87 -19.93 -1.60 14.01
C LYS A 87 -20.67 -2.34 12.90
N SER A 88 -21.39 -1.62 12.03
CA SER A 88 -22.05 -2.17 10.84
C SER A 88 -22.39 -1.04 9.86
N TRP A 89 -22.72 -1.42 8.62
CA TRP A 89 -23.22 -0.50 7.61
C TRP A 89 -24.21 -1.17 6.67
N GLU A 90 -25.01 -0.35 6.01
CA GLU A 90 -25.93 -0.76 4.95
C GLU A 90 -25.77 0.18 3.76
N VAL A 91 -25.63 -0.40 2.57
CA VAL A 91 -25.60 0.34 1.30
C VAL A 91 -26.98 0.20 0.65
N ALA A 92 -27.61 1.32 0.33
CA ALA A 92 -28.91 1.30 -0.34
C ALA A 92 -28.83 0.62 -1.72
N PRO A 93 -29.92 0.02 -2.23
CA PRO A 93 -29.91 -0.67 -3.53
C PRO A 93 -29.47 0.20 -4.72
N ASP A 94 -29.68 1.51 -4.64
CA ASP A 94 -29.25 2.48 -5.66
C ASP A 94 -27.77 2.88 -5.53
N GLY A 95 -27.07 2.40 -4.50
CA GLY A 95 -25.67 2.71 -4.21
C GLY A 95 -25.39 4.14 -3.77
N LYS A 96 -26.42 4.98 -3.56
CA LYS A 96 -26.25 6.43 -3.29
C LYS A 96 -26.36 6.81 -1.82
N THR A 97 -26.70 5.86 -0.96
CA THR A 97 -26.74 6.06 0.49
C THR A 97 -25.98 4.96 1.20
N ILE A 98 -25.07 5.32 2.09
CA ILE A 98 -24.38 4.38 2.98
C ILE A 98 -24.66 4.79 4.42
N THR A 99 -25.38 3.95 5.15
CA THR A 99 -25.73 4.18 6.55
C THR A 99 -24.79 3.40 7.45
N PHE A 100 -23.99 4.10 8.28
CA PHE A 100 -23.13 3.49 9.28
C PHE A 100 -23.79 3.55 10.66
N LYS A 101 -23.72 2.44 11.39
CA LYS A 101 -23.94 2.40 12.85
C LYS A 101 -22.60 2.42 13.54
N LEU A 102 -22.42 3.36 14.46
CA LEU A 102 -21.15 3.62 15.14
C LEU A 102 -21.04 2.85 16.45
N GLN A 103 -19.81 2.68 16.92
CA GLN A 103 -19.51 2.06 18.22
C GLN A 103 -20.00 2.95 19.37
N ASP A 104 -20.63 2.33 20.37
CA ASP A 104 -21.09 3.02 21.57
C ASP A 104 -19.93 3.24 22.56
N GLY A 105 -19.96 4.36 23.29
CA GLY A 105 -19.03 4.61 24.40
C GLY A 105 -17.57 4.87 24.02
N VAL A 106 -17.26 5.05 22.73
CA VAL A 106 -15.91 5.43 22.29
C VAL A 106 -15.61 6.87 22.71
N THR A 107 -14.41 7.08 23.25
CA THR A 107 -13.90 8.42 23.58
C THR A 107 -12.61 8.70 22.84
N PHE A 108 -12.42 9.95 22.44
CA PHE A 108 -11.12 10.46 22.03
C PHE A 108 -10.15 10.48 23.22
N HIS A 109 -8.84 10.58 22.94
CA HIS A 109 -7.78 10.61 23.95
C HIS A 109 -7.89 11.77 24.95
N ASN A 110 -8.62 12.82 24.60
CA ASN A 110 -8.93 13.97 25.46
C ASN A 110 -10.22 13.80 26.29
N GLY A 111 -10.86 12.61 26.25
CA GLY A 111 -12.08 12.28 26.99
C GLY A 111 -13.38 12.74 26.35
N LYS A 112 -13.35 13.43 25.21
CA LYS A 112 -14.58 13.78 24.47
C LYS A 112 -15.20 12.52 23.84
N PRO A 113 -16.54 12.39 23.81
CA PRO A 113 -17.18 11.27 23.14
C PRO A 113 -16.99 11.34 21.62
N PHE A 114 -16.83 10.18 20.98
CA PHE A 114 -16.89 10.05 19.52
C PHE A 114 -18.35 9.91 19.08
N THR A 115 -18.74 10.65 18.04
CA THR A 115 -20.11 10.66 17.49
C THR A 115 -20.12 10.78 15.96
N SER A 116 -21.30 10.63 15.37
CA SER A 116 -21.57 10.88 13.94
C SER A 116 -21.22 12.30 13.50
N ALA A 117 -21.28 13.28 14.41
CA ALA A 117 -20.85 14.65 14.13
C ALA A 117 -19.34 14.76 13.85
N ASP A 118 -18.51 13.90 14.48
CA ASP A 118 -17.08 13.82 14.19
C ASP A 118 -16.82 13.22 12.81
N VAL A 119 -17.65 12.24 12.38
CA VAL A 119 -17.58 11.65 11.04
C VAL A 119 -17.89 12.70 9.98
N GLN A 120 -19.01 13.41 10.14
CA GLN A 120 -19.40 14.49 9.23
C GLN A 120 -18.31 15.56 9.13
N TYR A 121 -17.84 16.07 10.28
CA TYR A 121 -16.84 17.13 10.31
C TYR A 121 -15.51 16.67 9.70
N SER A 122 -15.07 15.44 10.01
CA SER A 122 -13.85 14.88 9.44
C SER A 122 -13.94 14.82 7.92
N PHE A 123 -15.02 14.26 7.36
CA PHE A 123 -15.13 14.06 5.93
C PHE A 123 -15.38 15.37 5.18
N MET A 124 -16.31 16.20 5.64
CA MET A 124 -16.78 17.38 4.93
C MET A 124 -15.91 18.61 5.16
N GLU A 125 -15.45 18.83 6.38
CA GLU A 125 -14.78 20.08 6.78
C GLU A 125 -13.26 19.97 6.81
N ILE A 126 -12.70 18.77 6.97
CA ILE A 126 -11.25 18.56 6.98
C ILE A 126 -10.78 17.81 5.74
N LEU A 127 -11.12 16.54 5.62
CA LEU A 127 -10.47 15.64 4.66
C LEU A 127 -10.70 16.09 3.22
N LYS A 128 -11.94 16.40 2.81
CA LYS A 128 -12.20 16.90 1.45
C LYS A 128 -11.45 18.19 1.09
N LYS A 129 -11.04 19.00 2.07
CA LYS A 129 -10.37 20.29 1.84
C LYS A 129 -8.85 20.18 1.89
N TYR A 130 -8.30 19.33 2.74
CA TYR A 130 -6.87 19.32 3.06
C TYR A 130 -6.16 17.99 2.81
N ASN A 131 -6.87 16.86 2.84
CA ASN A 131 -6.24 15.56 2.64
C ASN A 131 -5.91 15.36 1.15
N PRO A 132 -4.72 14.84 0.78
CA PRO A 132 -4.39 14.64 -0.64
C PRO A 132 -5.19 13.53 -1.35
N ILE A 133 -5.71 12.55 -0.60
CA ILE A 133 -6.43 11.38 -1.12
C ILE A 133 -7.94 11.62 -1.14
N ALA A 134 -8.48 12.26 -0.11
CA ALA A 134 -9.92 12.39 0.10
C ALA A 134 -10.67 13.16 -1.00
N PRO A 135 -10.14 14.20 -1.67
CA PRO A 135 -10.83 14.85 -2.79
C PRO A 135 -11.17 13.88 -3.93
N VAL A 136 -10.35 12.84 -4.14
CA VAL A 136 -10.60 11.78 -5.11
C VAL A 136 -11.53 10.73 -4.50
N MET A 137 -11.21 10.23 -3.30
CA MET A 137 -11.96 9.14 -2.69
C MET A 137 -13.33 9.54 -2.13
N LEU A 138 -13.59 10.83 -1.91
CA LEU A 138 -14.87 11.39 -1.47
C LEU A 138 -15.48 12.33 -2.53
N ALA A 139 -15.07 12.19 -3.79
CA ALA A 139 -15.54 13.04 -4.89
C ALA A 139 -17.07 12.99 -5.03
N GLU A 140 -17.66 11.80 -4.90
CA GLU A 140 -19.11 11.58 -5.03
C GLU A 140 -19.87 11.85 -3.71
N LEU A 141 -19.18 12.05 -2.57
CA LEU A 141 -19.83 12.35 -1.28
C LEU A 141 -20.34 13.80 -1.26
N VAL A 142 -21.66 13.99 -1.19
CA VAL A 142 -22.30 15.32 -1.18
C VAL A 142 -22.72 15.78 0.21
N ALA A 143 -23.04 14.87 1.12
CA ALA A 143 -23.41 15.18 2.50
C ALA A 143 -23.17 14.00 3.44
N VAL A 144 -23.07 14.30 4.74
CA VAL A 144 -23.12 13.30 5.81
C VAL A 144 -24.22 13.71 6.80
N ASP A 145 -25.33 12.98 6.81
CA ASP A 145 -26.40 13.23 7.78
C ASP A 145 -26.08 12.57 9.11
N THR A 146 -26.44 13.24 10.21
CA THR A 146 -26.20 12.79 11.59
C THR A 146 -27.51 12.80 12.38
N PRO A 147 -28.49 11.92 12.05
CA PRO A 147 -29.82 11.95 12.65
C PRO A 147 -29.80 11.67 14.17
N ASP A 148 -28.77 10.97 14.64
CA ASP A 148 -28.49 10.71 16.04
C ASP A 148 -26.97 10.54 16.24
N PRO A 149 -26.46 10.54 17.49
CA PRO A 149 -25.02 10.46 17.76
C PRO A 149 -24.32 9.21 17.21
N MET A 150 -25.01 8.10 17.00
CA MET A 150 -24.44 6.80 16.61
C MET A 150 -24.82 6.35 15.20
N THR A 151 -25.42 7.24 14.41
CA THR A 151 -25.75 7.00 13.00
C THR A 151 -25.14 8.09 12.13
N ALA A 152 -24.29 7.71 11.18
CA ALA A 152 -23.77 8.59 10.14
C ALA A 152 -24.24 8.08 8.78
N ILE A 153 -24.85 8.95 7.97
CA ILE A 153 -25.40 8.59 6.66
C ILE A 153 -24.65 9.36 5.57
N LEU A 154 -23.81 8.67 4.80
CA LEU A 154 -23.16 9.25 3.64
C LEU A 154 -24.15 9.32 2.47
N ARG A 155 -24.33 10.52 1.91
CA ARG A 155 -25.12 10.78 0.70
C ARG A 155 -24.20 10.98 -0.49
N LEU A 156 -24.40 10.19 -1.53
CA LEU A 156 -23.57 10.20 -2.73
C LEU A 156 -24.33 10.72 -3.95
N ALA A 157 -23.67 11.46 -4.84
CA ALA A 157 -24.27 11.91 -6.09
C ALA A 157 -24.51 10.72 -7.06
N ASN A 158 -23.52 9.82 -7.13
CA ASN A 158 -23.56 8.57 -7.88
C ASN A 158 -23.05 7.42 -7.00
N PRO A 159 -23.31 6.15 -7.37
CA PRO A 159 -22.66 5.03 -6.70
C PRO A 159 -21.14 5.18 -6.77
N ALA A 160 -20.47 4.86 -5.67
CA ALA A 160 -19.02 5.02 -5.54
C ALA A 160 -18.43 3.89 -4.67
N PRO A 161 -18.38 2.64 -5.17
CA PRO A 161 -17.95 1.48 -4.38
C PRO A 161 -16.52 1.63 -3.83
N TYR A 162 -15.68 2.43 -4.49
CA TYR A 162 -14.31 2.72 -4.07
C TYR A 162 -14.22 3.41 -2.70
N ILE A 163 -15.26 4.14 -2.26
CA ILE A 163 -15.31 4.76 -0.92
C ILE A 163 -15.08 3.70 0.16
N MET A 164 -15.73 2.53 0.03
CA MET A 164 -15.66 1.46 1.03
C MET A 164 -14.27 0.83 1.16
N LYS A 165 -13.31 1.14 0.27
CA LYS A 165 -11.91 0.69 0.36
C LYS A 165 -11.01 1.71 1.06
N ALA A 166 -11.47 2.96 1.27
CA ALA A 166 -10.68 4.05 1.83
C ALA A 166 -11.04 4.43 3.28
N LEU A 167 -11.91 3.68 3.96
CA LEU A 167 -12.40 4.04 5.30
C LEU A 167 -11.47 3.65 6.47
N SER A 168 -10.18 3.34 6.20
CA SER A 168 -9.20 3.08 7.26
C SER A 168 -8.70 4.38 7.91
N GLY A 169 -8.08 4.27 9.08
CA GLY A 169 -7.35 5.38 9.71
C GLY A 169 -6.12 5.85 8.92
N ARG A 170 -5.64 5.05 7.95
CA ARG A 170 -4.57 5.43 7.02
C ARG A 170 -5.11 6.30 5.89
N ASP A 171 -6.31 6.10 5.40
CA ASP A 171 -6.77 6.82 4.21
C ASP A 171 -7.73 7.96 4.57
N LEU A 172 -8.73 7.66 5.40
CA LEU A 172 -9.76 8.61 5.85
C LEU A 172 -9.91 8.56 7.39
N PRO A 173 -8.93 9.07 8.16
CA PRO A 173 -8.98 9.07 9.61
C PRO A 173 -10.14 9.93 10.16
N ILE A 174 -10.76 9.45 11.22
CA ILE A 174 -11.74 10.22 11.99
C ILE A 174 -11.01 11.10 13.01
N LEU A 175 -11.37 12.38 13.00
CA LEU A 175 -10.77 13.45 13.78
C LEU A 175 -11.76 13.96 14.82
N CYS A 176 -11.25 14.44 15.96
CA CYS A 176 -12.09 15.02 16.99
C CYS A 176 -12.57 16.41 16.57
N ARG A 177 -13.86 16.56 16.25
CA ARG A 177 -14.43 17.85 15.80
C ARG A 177 -14.07 18.99 16.77
N SER A 178 -14.24 18.76 18.07
CA SER A 178 -14.00 19.77 19.11
C SER A 178 -12.54 20.27 19.21
N VAL A 179 -11.58 19.57 18.59
CA VAL A 179 -10.18 20.00 18.51
C VAL A 179 -9.95 20.98 17.35
N PHE A 180 -10.73 20.85 16.28
CA PHE A 180 -10.50 21.56 15.01
C PHE A 180 -11.54 22.64 14.71
N GLU A 181 -12.75 22.52 15.24
CA GLU A 181 -13.83 23.49 15.03
C GLU A 181 -13.42 24.90 15.49
N GLY A 182 -13.57 25.87 14.60
CA GLY A 182 -13.18 27.26 14.85
C GLY A 182 -11.67 27.53 14.86
N THR A 183 -10.84 26.57 14.45
CA THR A 183 -9.37 26.71 14.37
C THR A 183 -8.89 26.72 12.92
N ASP A 184 -7.67 27.21 12.69
CA ASP A 184 -6.94 26.94 11.45
C ASP A 184 -6.46 25.48 11.46
N VAL A 185 -7.04 24.65 10.59
CA VAL A 185 -6.77 23.20 10.52
C VAL A 185 -5.29 22.91 10.23
N LEU A 186 -4.63 23.70 9.38
CA LEU A 186 -3.24 23.46 8.99
C LEU A 186 -2.25 23.93 10.06
N GLN A 187 -2.64 24.90 10.89
CA GLN A 187 -1.83 25.42 12.00
C GLN A 187 -2.24 24.85 13.37
N ASN A 188 -3.19 23.91 13.41
CA ASN A 188 -3.69 23.35 14.65
C ASN A 188 -2.56 22.61 15.40
N PRO A 189 -2.38 22.82 16.72
CA PRO A 189 -1.36 22.12 17.49
C PRO A 189 -1.41 20.59 17.39
N SER A 190 -2.59 20.01 17.13
CA SER A 190 -2.77 18.58 16.92
C SER A 190 -2.10 18.05 15.65
N ALA A 191 -1.62 18.90 14.75
CA ALA A 191 -0.73 18.51 13.67
C ALA A 191 0.54 17.80 14.16
N ASN A 192 1.05 18.16 15.36
CA ASN A 192 2.23 17.54 15.97
C ASN A 192 1.95 16.95 17.36
N LYS A 193 0.69 17.00 17.82
CA LYS A 193 0.19 16.42 19.08
C LYS A 193 -1.16 15.76 18.81
N PRO A 194 -1.20 14.69 18.00
CA PRO A 194 -2.44 14.14 17.48
C PRO A 194 -3.34 13.59 18.59
N ILE A 195 -4.65 13.78 18.43
CA ILE A 195 -5.69 13.30 19.34
C ILE A 195 -6.66 12.47 18.51
N GLY A 196 -6.77 11.18 18.81
CA GLY A 196 -7.67 10.27 18.12
C GLY A 196 -8.41 9.35 19.10
N THR A 197 -8.95 8.25 18.60
CA THR A 197 -9.65 7.21 19.39
C THR A 197 -8.79 5.96 19.59
N GLY A 198 -7.65 5.90 18.91
CA GLY A 198 -6.86 4.69 18.73
C GLY A 198 -6.23 4.11 20.00
N PRO A 199 -5.57 2.95 19.86
CA PRO A 199 -5.03 2.18 20.97
C PRO A 199 -3.85 2.84 21.68
N PHE A 200 -3.16 3.79 21.04
CA PHE A 200 -2.04 4.51 21.63
C PHE A 200 -2.25 6.02 21.55
N LYS A 201 -1.80 6.73 22.58
CA LYS A 201 -1.89 8.18 22.74
C LYS A 201 -0.53 8.80 22.51
N PHE A 202 -0.50 9.93 21.84
CA PHE A 202 0.72 10.73 21.73
C PHE A 202 1.22 11.20 23.11
N VAL A 203 2.53 11.09 23.35
CA VAL A 203 3.19 11.57 24.57
C VAL A 203 4.20 12.67 24.25
N SER A 204 5.17 12.38 23.38
CA SER A 204 6.22 13.33 23.03
C SER A 204 6.75 13.09 21.61
N TRP A 205 7.31 14.15 21.04
CA TRP A 205 8.11 14.11 19.82
C TRP A 205 9.42 14.85 20.06
N GLU A 206 10.49 14.09 20.16
CA GLU A 206 11.87 14.59 20.20
C GLU A 206 12.38 14.66 18.76
N ARG A 207 12.41 15.87 18.18
CA ARG A 207 12.77 16.09 16.77
C ARG A 207 14.16 15.51 16.47
N GLY A 208 14.28 14.81 15.35
CA GLY A 208 15.50 14.10 14.96
C GLY A 208 15.77 12.81 15.73
N GLN A 209 14.93 12.44 16.71
CA GLN A 209 15.17 11.29 17.58
C GLN A 209 14.00 10.30 17.58
N SER A 210 12.84 10.68 18.13
CA SER A 210 11.72 9.75 18.25
C SER A 210 10.35 10.39 18.49
N VAL A 211 9.29 9.65 18.19
CA VAL A 211 7.95 9.85 18.72
C VAL A 211 7.63 8.75 19.73
N ARG A 212 7.16 9.13 20.91
CA ARG A 212 6.67 8.20 21.93
C ARG A 212 5.15 8.19 21.98
N LEU A 213 4.58 6.99 21.92
CA LEU A 213 3.16 6.73 22.12
C LEU A 213 2.97 5.77 23.29
N ASP A 214 2.11 6.12 24.24
CA ASP A 214 1.76 5.26 25.36
C ASP A 214 0.35 4.69 25.18
N ARG A 215 0.10 3.53 25.75
CA ARG A 215 -1.21 2.85 25.75
C ARG A 215 -2.36 3.82 26.09
N ASN A 216 -3.46 3.71 25.33
CA ASN A 216 -4.74 4.27 25.73
C ASN A 216 -5.43 3.33 26.73
N GLU A 217 -5.34 3.63 28.03
CA GLU A 217 -5.98 2.82 29.08
C GLU A 217 -7.52 2.78 28.94
N ASN A 218 -8.11 3.75 28.25
CA ASN A 218 -9.54 3.83 27.97
C ASN A 218 -9.87 3.38 26.54
N TYR A 219 -9.03 2.54 25.92
CA TYR A 219 -9.31 2.05 24.57
C TYR A 219 -10.60 1.23 24.54
N TRP A 220 -11.44 1.51 23.56
CA TRP A 220 -12.81 1.00 23.51
C TRP A 220 -12.88 -0.51 23.21
N LYS A 221 -11.83 -1.11 22.63
CA LYS A 221 -11.74 -2.56 22.45
C LYS A 221 -11.23 -3.23 23.74
N PRO A 222 -12.05 -4.04 24.42
CA PRO A 222 -11.68 -4.62 25.71
C PRO A 222 -10.38 -5.43 25.64
N GLY A 223 -9.51 -5.25 26.64
CA GLY A 223 -8.24 -5.99 26.76
C GLY A 223 -7.09 -5.47 25.90
N LEU A 224 -7.35 -4.61 24.90
CA LEU A 224 -6.36 -4.06 23.98
C LEU A 224 -5.93 -2.63 24.37
N PRO A 225 -4.78 -2.15 23.84
CA PRO A 225 -3.74 -2.94 23.16
C PRO A 225 -2.98 -3.88 24.11
N TYR A 226 -2.04 -4.71 23.64
CA TYR A 226 -1.20 -5.49 24.57
C TYR A 226 0.07 -4.76 25.00
N LEU A 227 0.74 -3.99 24.12
CA LEU A 227 1.93 -3.22 24.47
C LEU A 227 1.62 -2.05 25.43
N ASN A 228 2.59 -1.68 26.27
CA ASN A 228 2.50 -0.45 27.08
C ASN A 228 2.88 0.80 26.28
N ARG A 229 3.80 0.64 25.32
CA ARG A 229 4.45 1.76 24.63
C ARG A 229 4.94 1.36 23.25
N ILE A 230 4.88 2.33 22.33
CA ILE A 230 5.58 2.33 21.06
C ILE A 230 6.53 3.53 21.04
N VAL A 231 7.79 3.29 20.67
CA VAL A 231 8.78 4.34 20.39
C VAL A 231 9.15 4.25 18.92
N ALA A 232 8.69 5.22 18.12
CA ALA A 232 9.06 5.35 16.72
C ALA A 232 10.38 6.13 16.61
N ARG A 233 11.51 5.45 16.43
CA ARG A 233 12.84 6.05 16.30
C ARG A 233 13.11 6.45 14.85
N PHE A 234 13.76 7.60 14.69
CA PHE A 234 14.23 8.12 13.42
C PHE A 234 15.74 7.91 13.34
N ILE A 235 16.19 7.10 12.38
CA ILE A 235 17.62 6.79 12.19
C ILE A 235 17.93 7.04 10.71
N PRO A 236 18.61 8.16 10.37
CA PRO A 236 18.87 8.53 8.97
C PRO A 236 19.77 7.54 8.21
N ASP A 237 20.81 7.02 8.86
CA ASP A 237 21.77 6.11 8.25
C ASP A 237 21.22 4.67 8.15
N ALA A 238 21.32 4.07 6.96
CA ALA A 238 20.78 2.75 6.68
C ALA A 238 21.53 1.63 7.41
N ALA A 239 22.86 1.70 7.47
CA ALA A 239 23.67 0.70 8.16
C ALA A 239 23.39 0.68 9.67
N THR A 240 23.18 1.86 10.26
CA THR A 240 22.80 2.03 11.66
C THR A 240 21.41 1.45 11.94
N ARG A 241 20.42 1.61 11.03
CA ARG A 241 19.11 0.94 11.14
C ARG A 241 19.27 -0.57 11.15
N SER A 242 20.07 -1.09 10.22
CA SER A 242 20.34 -2.52 10.11
C SER A 242 20.99 -3.07 11.38
N ALA A 243 22.03 -2.41 11.89
CA ALA A 243 22.70 -2.78 13.14
C ALA A 243 21.76 -2.74 14.35
N ALA A 244 20.91 -1.72 14.48
CA ALA A 244 19.94 -1.61 15.57
C ALA A 244 18.91 -2.75 15.57
N MET A 245 18.47 -3.20 14.39
CA MET A 245 17.62 -4.39 14.28
C MET A 245 18.39 -5.65 14.69
N GLU A 246 19.60 -5.84 14.19
CA GLU A 246 20.41 -7.05 14.43
C GLU A 246 20.87 -7.21 15.88
N ALA A 247 21.08 -6.10 16.58
CA ALA A 247 21.37 -6.05 18.01
C ALA A 247 20.11 -6.22 18.87
N GLY A 248 18.91 -6.14 18.27
CA GLY A 248 17.63 -6.21 18.97
C GLY A 248 17.28 -4.94 19.76
N GLU A 249 17.97 -3.83 19.51
CA GLU A 249 17.62 -2.50 20.05
C GLU A 249 16.36 -1.93 19.41
N ALA A 250 16.09 -2.32 18.16
CA ALA A 250 14.84 -2.10 17.47
C ALA A 250 14.10 -3.42 17.24
N HIS A 251 12.78 -3.36 17.32
CA HIS A 251 11.90 -4.54 17.26
C HIS A 251 11.14 -4.64 15.94
N PHE A 252 10.97 -3.54 15.22
CA PHE A 252 10.22 -3.53 13.97
C PHE A 252 10.72 -2.44 13.02
N ALA A 253 10.96 -2.79 11.76
CA ALA A 253 11.32 -1.87 10.69
C ALA A 253 10.43 -2.20 9.48
N GLY A 254 9.33 -1.46 9.33
CA GLY A 254 8.39 -1.61 8.23
C GLY A 254 8.71 -0.73 7.03
N TYR A 255 7.92 -0.86 5.98
CA TYR A 255 7.94 -0.02 4.77
C TYR A 255 9.32 0.06 4.10
N SER A 256 10.05 -1.05 4.08
CA SER A 256 11.44 -1.14 3.58
C SER A 256 12.38 -0.12 4.23
N ALA A 257 12.22 0.13 5.54
CA ALA A 257 13.09 1.05 6.26
C ALA A 257 14.57 0.59 6.23
N VAL A 258 14.86 -0.71 6.22
CA VAL A 258 16.22 -1.24 6.03
C VAL A 258 16.53 -1.46 4.54
N ASN A 259 17.81 -1.43 4.17
CA ASN A 259 18.23 -1.59 2.78
C ASN A 259 18.00 -3.04 2.30
N TYR A 260 17.49 -3.21 1.07
CA TYR A 260 17.29 -4.51 0.45
C TYR A 260 18.57 -5.36 0.41
N ALA A 261 19.74 -4.73 0.23
CA ALA A 261 21.03 -5.41 0.21
C ALA A 261 21.39 -6.11 1.54
N ASP A 262 20.83 -5.67 2.67
CA ASP A 262 21.08 -6.27 3.99
C ASP A 262 20.18 -7.48 4.28
N LEU A 263 19.08 -7.66 3.52
CA LEU A 263 18.03 -8.60 3.91
C LEU A 263 18.48 -10.06 3.92
N GLU A 264 19.35 -10.48 2.99
CA GLU A 264 19.89 -11.84 2.98
C GLU A 264 20.73 -12.14 4.23
N ARG A 265 21.54 -11.16 4.67
CA ARG A 265 22.31 -11.25 5.91
C ARG A 265 21.38 -11.25 7.13
N MET A 266 20.36 -10.40 7.15
CA MET A 266 19.38 -10.34 8.25
C MET A 266 18.57 -11.62 8.41
N LYS A 267 18.24 -12.34 7.33
CA LYS A 267 17.59 -13.66 7.39
C LYS A 267 18.40 -14.67 8.19
N THR A 268 19.73 -14.56 8.21
CA THR A 268 20.61 -15.45 8.98
C THR A 268 20.72 -15.07 10.46
N ASN A 269 20.24 -13.88 10.86
CA ASN A 269 20.28 -13.45 12.25
C ASN A 269 19.26 -14.25 13.10
N PRO A 270 19.65 -14.84 14.24
CA PRO A 270 18.79 -15.70 15.05
C PRO A 270 17.64 -14.96 15.76
N ILE A 271 17.68 -13.63 15.88
CA ILE A 271 16.61 -12.84 16.53
C ILE A 271 15.67 -12.13 15.55
N LEU A 272 16.00 -12.10 14.24
CA LEU A 272 15.23 -11.38 13.24
C LEU A 272 14.47 -12.31 12.29
N ASP A 273 13.32 -11.85 11.83
CA ASP A 273 12.58 -12.46 10.75
C ASP A 273 12.02 -11.38 9.81
N LEU A 274 11.58 -11.78 8.62
CA LEU A 274 11.16 -10.88 7.56
C LEU A 274 9.77 -11.28 7.03
N THR A 275 8.99 -10.28 6.61
CA THR A 275 7.73 -10.52 5.92
C THR A 275 7.47 -9.50 4.84
N THR A 276 6.86 -9.95 3.75
CA THR A 276 6.31 -9.12 2.67
C THR A 276 4.80 -8.91 2.81
N LYS A 277 4.17 -9.51 3.83
CA LYS A 277 2.74 -9.32 4.14
C LYS A 277 2.48 -7.98 4.82
N GLY A 278 1.23 -7.52 4.75
CA GLY A 278 0.79 -6.26 5.35
C GLY A 278 0.97 -5.06 4.42
N TYR A 279 1.02 -5.32 3.13
CA TYR A 279 1.13 -4.30 2.09
C TYR A 279 0.17 -4.58 0.92
N GLU A 280 -0.77 -5.50 1.09
CA GLU A 280 -1.74 -5.94 0.09
C GLU A 280 -2.64 -4.78 -0.35
N MET A 281 -2.93 -3.82 0.55
CA MET A 281 -3.65 -2.57 0.24
C MET A 281 -2.72 -1.36 0.04
N THR A 282 -1.44 -1.60 -0.21
CA THR A 282 -0.46 -0.58 -0.57
C THR A 282 0.17 -0.89 -1.94
N PRO A 283 -0.64 -0.92 -3.01
CA PRO A 283 -0.12 -1.10 -4.36
C PRO A 283 0.65 0.13 -4.82
N ALA A 284 1.77 -0.15 -5.46
CA ALA A 284 2.56 0.85 -6.14
C ALA A 284 3.39 0.20 -7.25
N GLN A 285 3.69 1.00 -8.27
CA GLN A 285 4.47 0.56 -9.41
C GLN A 285 5.62 1.53 -9.67
N SER A 286 6.78 0.96 -9.96
CA SER A 286 7.85 1.65 -10.69
C SER A 286 7.45 1.65 -12.17
N VAL A 287 7.43 2.82 -12.80
CA VAL A 287 7.01 2.97 -14.20
C VAL A 287 7.97 3.88 -14.97
N LEU A 288 7.94 3.80 -16.29
CA LEU A 288 8.53 4.77 -17.20
C LEU A 288 7.40 5.48 -17.96
N GLU A 289 7.16 6.73 -17.63
CA GLU A 289 6.22 7.62 -18.31
C GLU A 289 6.85 8.13 -19.62
N LEU A 290 6.08 8.09 -20.71
CA LEU A 290 6.52 8.49 -22.03
C LEU A 290 5.76 9.76 -22.44
N ASN A 291 6.47 10.87 -22.68
CA ASN A 291 5.81 12.11 -23.07
C ASN A 291 5.27 12.01 -24.50
N GLY A 292 3.96 11.79 -24.63
CA GLY A 292 3.24 11.69 -25.90
C GLY A 292 3.27 12.96 -26.75
N ARG A 293 3.87 14.07 -26.30
CA ARG A 293 4.13 15.25 -27.14
C ARG A 293 5.38 15.10 -28.01
N HIS A 294 6.33 14.25 -27.61
CA HIS A 294 7.55 14.05 -28.37
C HIS A 294 7.27 13.32 -29.70
N PRO A 295 7.78 13.77 -30.87
CA PRO A 295 7.41 13.22 -32.18
C PRO A 295 7.60 11.71 -32.32
N HIS A 296 8.64 11.15 -31.70
CA HIS A 296 8.86 9.71 -31.71
C HIS A 296 7.90 8.96 -30.77
N LEU A 297 7.58 9.53 -29.60
CA LEU A 297 6.76 8.87 -28.58
C LEU A 297 5.25 8.96 -28.85
N GLN A 298 4.83 9.79 -29.81
CA GLN A 298 3.46 9.79 -30.35
C GLN A 298 3.09 8.45 -31.01
N LYS A 299 4.06 7.76 -31.62
CA LYS A 299 3.84 6.50 -32.33
C LYS A 299 3.77 5.33 -31.35
N LYS A 300 2.68 4.55 -31.42
CA LYS A 300 2.45 3.39 -30.55
C LYS A 300 3.57 2.37 -30.69
N GLU A 301 4.04 2.14 -31.91
CA GLU A 301 5.09 1.19 -32.27
C GLU A 301 6.41 1.53 -31.57
N VAL A 302 6.76 2.81 -31.46
CA VAL A 302 7.95 3.26 -30.73
C VAL A 302 7.79 3.00 -29.24
N ARG A 303 6.63 3.32 -28.65
CA ARG A 303 6.37 3.05 -27.23
C ARG A 303 6.43 1.56 -26.90
N GLN A 304 5.81 0.72 -27.75
CA GLN A 304 5.89 -0.74 -27.64
C GLN A 304 7.34 -1.23 -27.78
N ALA A 305 8.12 -0.68 -28.72
CA ALA A 305 9.53 -1.05 -28.88
C ALA A 305 10.37 -0.76 -27.62
N ILE A 306 10.15 0.39 -26.98
CA ILE A 306 10.79 0.74 -25.71
C ILE A 306 10.39 -0.30 -24.63
N ALA A 307 9.11 -0.70 -24.58
CA ALA A 307 8.64 -1.71 -23.63
C ALA A 307 9.27 -3.10 -23.84
N TYR A 308 9.48 -3.53 -25.08
CA TYR A 308 10.20 -4.76 -25.43
C TYR A 308 11.73 -4.67 -25.18
N ALA A 309 12.31 -3.48 -25.32
CA ALA A 309 13.75 -3.26 -25.10
C ALA A 309 14.16 -3.45 -23.64
N ILE A 310 13.22 -3.33 -22.69
CA ILE A 310 13.45 -3.42 -21.25
C ILE A 310 13.22 -4.86 -20.77
N ASP A 311 14.17 -5.43 -20.04
CA ASP A 311 14.04 -6.70 -19.33
C ASP A 311 13.77 -6.45 -17.84
N ARG A 312 12.51 -6.63 -17.45
CA ARG A 312 12.08 -6.40 -16.06
C ARG A 312 12.73 -7.35 -15.07
N LYS A 313 13.23 -8.51 -15.51
CA LYS A 313 13.93 -9.47 -14.63
C LYS A 313 15.27 -8.93 -14.18
N VAL A 314 15.95 -8.15 -15.02
CA VAL A 314 17.20 -7.47 -14.66
C VAL A 314 16.93 -6.43 -13.57
N ILE A 315 15.89 -5.60 -13.74
CA ILE A 315 15.49 -4.61 -12.72
C ILE A 315 15.16 -5.33 -11.39
N LEU A 316 14.34 -6.38 -11.44
CA LEU A 316 13.97 -7.14 -10.25
C LEU A 316 15.19 -7.67 -9.51
N LYS A 317 16.13 -8.28 -10.23
CA LYS A 317 17.29 -8.95 -9.62
C LYS A 317 18.32 -7.94 -9.13
N ASP A 318 18.73 -6.99 -9.98
CA ASP A 318 19.94 -6.20 -9.76
C ASP A 318 19.64 -4.84 -9.09
N VAL A 319 18.42 -4.32 -9.23
CA VAL A 319 17.97 -3.08 -8.56
C VAL A 319 17.18 -3.40 -7.29
N MET A 320 16.21 -4.31 -7.40
CA MET A 320 15.27 -4.62 -6.31
C MET A 320 15.68 -5.82 -5.44
N PHE A 321 16.82 -6.47 -5.72
CA PHE A 321 17.34 -7.63 -4.98
C PHE A 321 16.31 -8.78 -4.81
N GLY A 322 15.46 -8.97 -5.81
CA GLY A 322 14.39 -9.98 -5.80
C GLY A 322 13.10 -9.56 -5.08
N TYR A 323 13.03 -8.35 -4.50
CA TYR A 323 11.85 -7.84 -3.80
C TYR A 323 10.97 -7.01 -4.71
N GLY A 324 10.01 -7.66 -5.34
CA GLY A 324 9.07 -7.06 -6.26
C GLY A 324 8.51 -8.11 -7.18
N LEU A 325 7.72 -7.69 -8.15
CA LEU A 325 7.27 -8.55 -9.23
C LEU A 325 7.34 -7.77 -10.55
N PRO A 326 7.79 -8.37 -11.68
CA PRO A 326 7.73 -7.71 -12.99
C PRO A 326 6.31 -7.25 -13.30
N ALA A 327 6.08 -5.96 -13.52
CA ALA A 327 4.72 -5.49 -13.79
C ALA A 327 4.28 -5.96 -15.18
N THR A 328 3.06 -6.49 -15.27
CA THR A 328 2.46 -6.98 -16.53
C THR A 328 1.64 -5.90 -17.24
N GLY A 329 1.19 -4.89 -16.51
CA GLY A 329 0.28 -3.87 -17.02
C GLY A 329 0.00 -2.77 -16.00
N PRO A 330 -1.04 -1.96 -16.24
CA PRO A 330 -1.27 -0.71 -15.52
C PRO A 330 -1.91 -0.85 -14.14
N LEU A 331 -2.25 -2.06 -13.71
CA LEU A 331 -2.65 -2.30 -12.32
C LEU A 331 -1.70 -3.31 -11.70
N SER A 332 -1.31 -3.01 -10.46
CA SER A 332 -0.54 -3.94 -9.65
C SER A 332 -1.29 -5.24 -9.41
N ARG A 333 -0.56 -6.36 -9.36
CA ARG A 333 -1.09 -7.67 -8.97
C ARG A 333 -1.81 -7.69 -7.62
N LYS A 334 -1.57 -6.71 -6.76
CA LYS A 334 -2.27 -6.59 -5.47
C LYS A 334 -3.78 -6.31 -5.62
N PHE A 335 -4.23 -5.85 -6.79
CA PHE A 335 -5.65 -5.74 -7.13
C PHE A 335 -6.29 -7.08 -7.56
N LYS A 336 -5.55 -8.18 -7.61
CA LYS A 336 -6.07 -9.51 -7.95
C LYS A 336 -7.12 -9.99 -6.95
N THR A 337 -6.91 -9.76 -5.65
CA THR A 337 -7.88 -10.10 -4.60
C THR A 337 -9.20 -9.36 -4.78
N ALA A 338 -9.15 -8.10 -5.23
CA ALA A 338 -10.34 -7.31 -5.56
C ALA A 338 -10.99 -7.69 -6.90
N GLY A 339 -10.43 -8.66 -7.65
CA GLY A 339 -10.92 -9.09 -8.96
C GLY A 339 -10.61 -8.13 -10.11
N LEU A 340 -9.96 -6.99 -9.86
CA LEU A 340 -9.78 -5.91 -10.84
C LEU A 340 -8.55 -6.09 -11.74
N TYR A 341 -7.57 -6.89 -11.31
CA TYR A 341 -6.33 -7.16 -12.08
C TYR A 341 -6.53 -8.21 -13.19
N THR A 342 -5.78 -8.09 -14.29
CA THR A 342 -5.57 -9.16 -15.27
C THR A 342 -4.15 -9.16 -15.82
N ASP A 343 -3.61 -10.36 -16.07
CA ASP A 343 -2.40 -10.60 -16.87
C ASP A 343 -2.70 -11.01 -18.32
N ASP A 344 -3.98 -11.10 -18.71
CA ASP A 344 -4.41 -11.28 -20.10
C ASP A 344 -4.29 -9.93 -20.84
N VAL A 345 -3.04 -9.52 -21.00
CA VAL A 345 -2.60 -8.28 -21.63
C VAL A 345 -1.41 -8.57 -22.54
N ARG A 346 -1.06 -7.61 -23.40
CA ARG A 346 0.15 -7.73 -24.23
C ARG A 346 1.39 -7.92 -23.36
N GLN A 347 2.13 -8.99 -23.64
CA GLN A 347 3.37 -9.31 -22.94
C GLN A 347 4.57 -8.71 -23.67
N TYR A 348 5.44 -8.04 -22.93
CA TYR A 348 6.69 -7.45 -23.43
C TYR A 348 7.94 -8.26 -23.04
N ASP A 349 7.83 -9.09 -22.00
CA ASP A 349 8.91 -9.97 -21.55
C ASP A 349 8.89 -11.30 -22.33
N VAL A 350 9.20 -11.24 -23.63
CA VAL A 350 9.24 -12.40 -24.55
C VAL A 350 10.68 -12.72 -25.01
N PRO A 351 10.99 -13.97 -25.43
CA PRO A 351 12.35 -14.36 -25.80
C PRO A 351 12.98 -13.52 -26.93
N ASP A 352 12.19 -13.12 -27.91
CA ASP A 352 12.60 -12.38 -29.12
C ASP A 352 12.36 -10.86 -29.02
N ARG A 353 12.23 -10.34 -27.78
CA ARG A 353 11.86 -8.94 -27.50
C ARG A 353 12.73 -7.90 -28.24
N LEU A 354 14.04 -8.12 -28.36
CA LEU A 354 14.94 -7.16 -29.01
C LEU A 354 14.75 -7.12 -30.53
N ASP A 355 14.43 -8.24 -31.15
CA ASP A 355 14.15 -8.32 -32.59
C ASP A 355 12.82 -7.63 -32.90
N ILE A 356 11.80 -7.87 -32.09
CA ILE A 356 10.51 -7.16 -32.16
C ILE A 356 10.73 -5.65 -31.99
N ALA A 357 11.50 -5.22 -30.99
CA ALA A 357 11.77 -3.81 -30.75
C ALA A 357 12.45 -3.13 -31.95
N ASN A 358 13.50 -3.73 -32.53
CA ASN A 358 14.16 -3.18 -33.72
C ASN A 358 13.22 -3.08 -34.91
N ARG A 359 12.43 -4.13 -35.18
CA ARG A 359 11.45 -4.15 -36.28
C ARG A 359 10.40 -3.06 -36.13
N LEU A 360 9.82 -2.91 -34.93
CA LEU A 360 8.83 -1.86 -34.65
C LEU A 360 9.42 -0.45 -34.84
N LEU A 361 10.69 -0.23 -34.46
CA LEU A 361 11.37 1.06 -34.68
C LEU A 361 11.62 1.33 -36.16
N ASP A 362 11.96 0.31 -36.95
CA ASP A 362 12.11 0.42 -38.40
C ASP A 362 10.77 0.74 -39.09
N GLU A 363 9.71 -0.02 -38.76
CA GLU A 363 8.34 0.19 -39.26
C GLU A 363 7.79 1.57 -38.87
N ALA A 364 8.15 2.07 -37.69
CA ALA A 364 7.79 3.41 -37.24
C ALA A 364 8.57 4.53 -37.95
N GLY A 365 9.47 4.22 -38.87
CA GLY A 365 10.27 5.20 -39.60
C GLY A 365 11.38 5.82 -38.76
N ALA A 366 11.94 5.08 -37.80
CA ALA A 366 13.10 5.48 -37.01
C ALA A 366 14.27 4.50 -37.25
N PRO A 367 14.76 4.31 -38.50
CA PRO A 367 15.86 3.41 -38.80
C PRO A 367 17.16 3.82 -38.09
N ARG A 368 18.12 2.91 -37.95
CA ARG A 368 19.44 3.26 -37.41
C ARG A 368 20.18 4.20 -38.35
N GLY A 369 20.81 5.22 -37.77
CA GLY A 369 21.81 6.06 -38.42
C GLY A 369 23.15 5.34 -38.59
N ALA A 370 24.10 6.02 -39.23
CA ALA A 370 25.44 5.47 -39.50
C ALA A 370 26.25 5.15 -38.22
N ASP A 371 25.97 5.84 -37.12
CA ASP A 371 26.56 5.61 -35.80
C ASP A 371 25.80 4.55 -34.98
N GLY A 372 24.75 3.95 -35.55
CA GLY A 372 23.86 3.00 -34.88
C GLY A 372 22.75 3.64 -34.05
N THR A 373 22.74 4.97 -33.89
CA THR A 373 21.72 5.73 -33.15
C THR A 373 20.52 6.00 -34.05
N ARG A 374 19.30 5.82 -33.53
CA ARG A 374 18.02 6.12 -34.20
C ARG A 374 17.56 7.53 -33.84
N PHE A 375 17.53 7.83 -32.54
CA PHE A 375 17.22 9.14 -31.96
C PHE A 375 17.70 9.21 -30.51
N ALA A 376 17.64 10.40 -29.91
CA ALA A 376 18.03 10.64 -28.52
C ALA A 376 16.83 11.09 -27.68
N LEU A 377 16.84 10.74 -26.39
CA LEU A 377 15.86 11.15 -25.39
C LEU A 377 16.56 11.57 -24.09
N HIS A 378 15.88 12.38 -23.28
CA HIS A 378 16.25 12.66 -21.90
C HIS A 378 15.40 11.82 -20.95
N LEU A 379 16.05 11.27 -19.92
CA LEU A 379 15.39 10.56 -18.83
C LEU A 379 15.53 11.34 -17.53
N GLU A 380 14.40 11.76 -16.97
CA GLU A 380 14.35 12.34 -15.64
C GLU A 380 14.49 11.26 -14.58
N VAL A 381 15.58 11.34 -13.81
CA VAL A 381 15.87 10.42 -12.72
C VAL A 381 15.07 10.84 -11.50
N ASN A 382 14.35 9.87 -10.93
CA ASN A 382 13.65 10.06 -9.67
C ASN A 382 14.64 10.36 -8.53
N SER A 383 14.41 11.46 -7.82
CA SER A 383 15.31 11.98 -6.78
C SER A 383 15.24 11.25 -5.44
N PHE A 384 14.40 10.21 -5.29
CA PHE A 384 14.12 9.54 -4.00
C PHE A 384 14.95 8.28 -3.72
N GLY A 385 16.28 8.35 -3.85
CA GLY A 385 17.22 7.30 -3.42
C GLY A 385 18.03 6.66 -4.54
N GLU A 386 19.18 6.08 -4.17
CA GLU A 386 20.19 5.55 -5.11
C GLU A 386 19.69 4.40 -6.00
N GLN A 387 18.65 3.68 -5.58
CA GLN A 387 18.06 2.60 -6.38
C GLN A 387 17.49 3.12 -7.71
N TRP A 388 16.96 4.35 -7.76
CA TRP A 388 16.38 4.90 -8.98
C TRP A 388 17.44 5.34 -9.98
N LEU A 389 18.59 5.83 -9.49
CA LEU A 389 19.74 6.11 -10.37
C LEU A 389 20.24 4.82 -11.05
N ARG A 390 20.37 3.73 -10.29
CA ARG A 390 20.75 2.41 -10.84
C ARG A 390 19.73 1.91 -11.86
N GLN A 391 18.43 2.11 -11.60
CA GLN A 391 17.37 1.77 -12.55
C GLN A 391 17.50 2.59 -13.84
N ALA A 392 17.70 3.91 -13.73
CA ALA A 392 17.87 4.81 -14.88
C ALA A 392 19.12 4.48 -15.72
N GLU A 393 20.24 4.12 -15.09
CA GLU A 393 21.45 3.64 -15.78
C GLU A 393 21.19 2.37 -16.58
N TYR A 394 20.45 1.41 -15.99
CA TYR A 394 20.02 0.21 -16.69
C TYR A 394 19.09 0.55 -17.87
N LEU A 395 18.09 1.41 -17.68
CA LEU A 395 17.17 1.82 -18.75
C LEU A 395 17.95 2.48 -19.91
N LYS A 396 18.92 3.34 -19.62
CA LYS A 396 19.83 3.91 -20.62
C LYS A 396 20.56 2.83 -21.42
N GLN A 397 21.13 1.83 -20.75
CA GLN A 397 21.83 0.73 -21.42
C GLN A 397 20.88 -0.13 -22.28
N ALA A 398 19.71 -0.48 -21.74
CA ALA A 398 18.71 -1.28 -22.42
C ALA A 398 18.19 -0.61 -23.71
N LEU A 399 17.97 0.71 -23.66
CA LEU A 399 17.51 1.48 -24.82
C LEU A 399 18.61 1.72 -25.86
N ALA A 400 19.88 1.84 -25.43
CA ALA A 400 21.00 1.93 -26.35
C ALA A 400 21.16 0.68 -27.24
N ILE A 401 20.83 -0.51 -26.72
CA ILE A 401 20.87 -1.78 -27.49
C ILE A 401 20.00 -1.69 -28.75
N VAL A 402 18.83 -1.03 -28.67
CA VAL A 402 17.92 -0.86 -29.82
C VAL A 402 18.17 0.45 -30.58
N GLY A 403 19.23 1.19 -30.24
CA GLY A 403 19.65 2.42 -30.91
C GLY A 403 19.00 3.69 -30.37
N ILE A 404 18.37 3.67 -29.21
CA ILE A 404 17.82 4.88 -28.58
C ILE A 404 18.84 5.42 -27.58
N ALA A 405 19.44 6.56 -27.88
CA ALA A 405 20.40 7.20 -26.98
C ALA A 405 19.67 7.91 -25.84
N VAL A 406 20.09 7.70 -24.59
CA VAL A 406 19.45 8.31 -23.42
C VAL A 406 20.46 9.12 -22.61
N THR A 407 20.12 10.37 -22.33
CA THR A 407 20.85 11.24 -21.40
C THR A 407 20.09 11.34 -20.09
N LEU A 408 20.74 11.00 -18.97
CA LEU A 408 20.14 11.08 -17.64
C LEU A 408 20.17 12.54 -17.14
N ARG A 409 19.05 13.02 -16.62
CA ARG A 409 18.94 14.29 -15.89
C ARG A 409 18.56 14.01 -14.45
N SER A 410 19.45 14.37 -13.53
CA SER A 410 19.23 14.22 -12.08
C SER A 410 19.22 15.62 -11.47
N GLU A 411 18.07 16.01 -10.92
CA GLU A 411 17.80 17.35 -10.39
C GLU A 411 17.19 17.25 -8.99
N ASP A 412 17.14 18.38 -8.26
CA ASP A 412 16.38 18.43 -7.01
C ASP A 412 14.87 18.20 -7.26
N THR A 413 14.16 17.71 -6.24
CA THR A 413 12.74 17.34 -6.35
C THR A 413 11.85 18.47 -6.86
N ALA A 414 12.08 19.73 -6.46
CA ALA A 414 11.24 20.85 -6.88
C ALA A 414 11.47 21.19 -8.35
N THR A 415 12.71 21.10 -8.84
CA THR A 415 13.04 21.29 -10.24
C THR A 415 12.48 20.15 -11.11
N TRP A 416 12.65 18.91 -10.68
CA TRP A 416 12.07 17.73 -11.36
C TRP A 416 10.54 17.83 -11.51
N LEU A 417 9.82 18.08 -10.41
CA LEU A 417 8.36 18.19 -10.44
C LEU A 417 7.87 19.33 -11.36
N ARG A 418 8.58 20.46 -11.37
CA ARG A 418 8.27 21.59 -12.26
C ARG A 418 8.52 21.20 -13.72
N ARG A 419 9.63 20.53 -14.01
CA ARG A 419 9.99 20.09 -15.36
C ARG A 419 8.95 19.13 -15.94
N VAL A 420 8.58 18.10 -15.19
CA VAL A 420 7.63 17.07 -15.63
C VAL A 420 6.21 17.61 -15.67
N TYR A 421 5.69 18.10 -14.54
CA TYR A 421 4.25 18.32 -14.39
C TYR A 421 3.80 19.77 -14.66
N THR A 422 4.72 20.74 -14.73
CA THR A 422 4.39 22.14 -15.05
C THR A 422 4.84 22.53 -16.46
N ASN A 423 6.10 22.23 -16.80
CA ASN A 423 6.67 22.62 -18.09
C ASN A 423 6.45 21.54 -19.16
N TYR A 424 6.28 20.29 -18.74
CA TYR A 424 6.26 19.11 -19.62
C TYR A 424 7.50 19.07 -20.53
N ASP A 425 8.65 19.47 -19.98
CA ASP A 425 9.95 19.55 -20.64
C ASP A 425 10.80 18.30 -20.32
N TYR A 426 10.30 17.16 -20.77
CA TYR A 426 10.91 15.84 -20.59
C TYR A 426 10.52 14.91 -21.74
N ASP A 427 11.33 13.89 -21.98
CA ASP A 427 10.98 12.83 -22.94
C ASP A 427 10.51 11.58 -22.20
N LEU A 428 11.29 11.14 -21.22
CA LEU A 428 11.01 10.01 -20.34
C LEU A 428 11.06 10.46 -18.87
N ASN A 429 10.14 9.96 -18.05
CA ASN A 429 10.15 10.17 -16.60
C ASN A 429 9.98 8.84 -15.87
N GLU A 430 10.73 8.60 -14.79
CA GLU A 430 10.70 7.33 -14.07
C GLU A 430 10.17 7.48 -12.63
N PRO A 431 8.89 7.80 -12.43
CA PRO A 431 8.37 7.95 -11.08
C PRO A 431 8.06 6.61 -10.43
N PHE A 432 7.96 6.67 -9.12
CA PHE A 432 7.29 5.67 -8.31
C PHE A 432 5.85 6.13 -8.04
N LEU A 433 4.85 5.36 -8.48
CA LEU A 433 3.44 5.75 -8.40
C LEU A 433 2.66 4.81 -7.47
N SER A 434 2.09 5.38 -6.40
CA SER A 434 1.10 4.66 -5.58
C SER A 434 -0.22 4.56 -6.34
N GLN A 435 -0.84 3.38 -6.31
CA GLN A 435 -2.14 3.15 -6.93
C GLN A 435 -3.32 3.23 -5.96
N GLY A 436 -3.05 3.50 -4.68
CA GLY A 436 -4.07 3.61 -3.64
C GLY A 436 -4.82 2.30 -3.37
N VAL A 437 -5.87 2.38 -2.56
CA VAL A 437 -6.69 1.22 -2.19
C VAL A 437 -7.69 0.79 -3.27
N ASP A 438 -7.83 1.60 -4.32
CA ASP A 438 -8.76 1.39 -5.43
C ASP A 438 -8.23 2.09 -6.71
N PRO A 439 -8.41 1.51 -7.92
CA PRO A 439 -7.93 2.10 -9.18
C PRO A 439 -8.40 3.53 -9.46
N VAL A 440 -9.50 4.00 -8.85
CA VAL A 440 -9.95 5.40 -8.98
C VAL A 440 -8.89 6.38 -8.48
N TYR A 441 -8.09 6.03 -7.47
CA TYR A 441 -7.01 6.90 -7.00
C TYR A 441 -5.80 6.89 -7.93
N GLY A 442 -5.35 5.69 -8.35
CA GLY A 442 -4.16 5.52 -9.18
C GLY A 442 -4.45 5.61 -10.67
N LEU A 443 -5.02 4.54 -11.22
CA LEU A 443 -5.22 4.35 -12.65
C LEU A 443 -6.03 5.48 -13.30
N ASN A 444 -7.17 5.86 -12.72
CA ASN A 444 -7.99 6.94 -13.28
C ASN A 444 -7.22 8.27 -13.31
N LYS A 445 -6.45 8.56 -12.24
CA LYS A 445 -5.62 9.76 -12.16
C LYS A 445 -4.52 9.80 -13.23
N GLN A 446 -4.00 8.64 -13.60
CA GLN A 446 -2.91 8.47 -14.57
C GLN A 446 -3.36 8.48 -16.03
N PHE A 447 -4.59 8.04 -16.34
CA PHE A 447 -5.01 7.77 -17.72
C PHE A 447 -6.26 8.51 -18.18
N LEU A 448 -7.03 9.13 -17.30
CA LEU A 448 -8.14 9.98 -17.75
C LEU A 448 -7.59 11.21 -18.50
N THR A 449 -8.18 11.52 -19.66
CA THR A 449 -7.82 12.72 -20.44
C THR A 449 -8.00 13.99 -19.61
N SER A 450 -9.04 14.04 -18.77
CA SER A 450 -9.32 15.18 -17.89
C SER A 450 -8.25 15.42 -16.81
N GLN A 451 -7.33 14.47 -16.62
CA GLN A 451 -6.22 14.58 -15.66
C GLN A 451 -4.94 15.12 -16.29
N ILE A 452 -4.94 15.43 -17.59
CA ILE A 452 -3.90 16.26 -18.21
C ILE A 452 -4.04 17.69 -17.67
N ARG A 453 -3.40 17.95 -16.53
CA ARG A 453 -3.57 19.17 -15.73
C ARG A 453 -2.22 19.79 -15.40
N LYS A 454 -1.94 20.91 -16.05
CA LYS A 454 -0.70 21.66 -15.86
C LYS A 454 -0.54 22.08 -14.38
N GLY A 455 0.63 21.79 -13.82
CA GLY A 455 0.99 22.15 -12.44
C GLY A 455 0.49 21.19 -11.37
N VAL A 456 -0.26 20.14 -11.75
CA VAL A 456 -0.70 19.09 -10.82
C VAL A 456 0.23 17.90 -10.97
N THR A 457 0.79 17.41 -9.86
CA THR A 457 1.81 16.35 -9.89
C THR A 457 1.21 14.94 -9.84
N PHE A 458 1.92 13.99 -10.43
CA PHE A 458 1.59 12.56 -10.43
C PHE A 458 0.17 12.27 -10.99
N VAL A 459 -0.23 13.04 -12.00
CA VAL A 459 -1.44 12.84 -12.83
C VAL A 459 -1.01 12.42 -14.23
N ASN A 460 -1.96 12.28 -15.16
CA ASN A 460 -1.66 12.07 -16.58
C ASN A 460 -0.78 13.19 -17.17
N ASP A 461 0.52 12.93 -17.20
CA ASP A 461 1.55 13.78 -17.79
C ASP A 461 2.00 13.26 -19.16
N THR A 462 1.72 11.99 -19.47
CA THR A 462 2.03 11.33 -20.74
C THR A 462 1.28 11.90 -21.95
N PHE A 463 0.28 12.76 -21.74
CA PHE A 463 -0.66 13.24 -22.75
C PHE A 463 -1.44 12.11 -23.46
N TYR A 464 -1.54 10.94 -22.84
CA TYR A 464 -2.39 9.87 -23.35
C TYR A 464 -3.86 10.29 -23.26
N SER A 465 -4.60 10.07 -24.34
CA SER A 465 -6.04 10.33 -24.42
C SER A 465 -6.69 9.26 -25.29
N ASN A 466 -7.69 8.59 -24.73
CA ASN A 466 -8.49 7.61 -25.42
C ASN A 466 -9.93 7.67 -24.89
N PRO A 467 -10.91 8.12 -25.71
CA PRO A 467 -12.29 8.29 -25.26
C PRO A 467 -12.95 7.01 -24.73
N GLU A 468 -12.53 5.84 -25.23
CA GLU A 468 -13.05 4.55 -24.79
C GLU A 468 -12.49 4.17 -23.41
N VAL A 469 -11.22 4.48 -23.15
CA VAL A 469 -10.63 4.37 -21.81
C VAL A 469 -11.29 5.35 -20.84
N ASP A 470 -11.50 6.61 -21.25
CA ASP A 470 -12.20 7.60 -20.41
C ASP A 470 -13.60 7.13 -20.01
N ARG A 471 -14.37 6.62 -20.98
CA ARG A 471 -15.72 6.08 -20.76
C ARG A 471 -15.68 4.91 -19.77
N MET A 472 -14.85 3.90 -20.01
CA MET A 472 -14.79 2.71 -19.16
C MET A 472 -14.26 2.99 -17.75
N LEU A 473 -13.29 3.90 -17.59
CA LEU A 473 -12.81 4.31 -16.27
C LEU A 473 -13.88 5.11 -15.50
N GLY A 474 -14.68 5.92 -16.19
CA GLY A 474 -15.81 6.64 -15.62
C GLY A 474 -16.95 5.71 -15.19
N GLU A 475 -17.30 4.72 -16.02
CA GLU A 475 -18.28 3.68 -15.70
C GLU A 475 -17.79 2.79 -14.56
N GLY A 476 -16.54 2.32 -14.61
CA GLY A 476 -15.95 1.45 -13.59
C GLY A 476 -15.82 2.13 -12.23
N ALA A 477 -15.70 3.46 -12.18
CA ALA A 477 -15.74 4.21 -10.93
C ALA A 477 -17.13 4.20 -10.27
N ARG A 478 -18.20 3.99 -11.04
CA ARG A 478 -19.62 4.10 -10.60
C ARG A 478 -20.40 2.80 -10.67
N GLU A 479 -19.80 1.70 -11.11
CA GLU A 479 -20.45 0.40 -11.23
C GLU A 479 -20.44 -0.34 -9.88
N PRO A 480 -21.60 -0.52 -9.21
CA PRO A 480 -21.67 -1.20 -7.92
C PRO A 480 -21.50 -2.73 -8.04
N ASP A 481 -21.77 -3.33 -9.19
CA ASP A 481 -21.60 -4.77 -9.40
C ASP A 481 -20.11 -5.11 -9.58
N ALA A 482 -19.57 -5.93 -8.67
CA ALA A 482 -18.15 -6.24 -8.65
C ALA A 482 -17.64 -6.94 -9.91
N GLU A 483 -18.46 -7.79 -10.54
CA GLU A 483 -18.07 -8.54 -11.74
C GLU A 483 -18.06 -7.64 -12.98
N LYS A 484 -19.10 -6.81 -13.16
CA LYS A 484 -19.14 -5.81 -14.24
C LYS A 484 -18.03 -4.78 -14.10
N ARG A 485 -17.78 -4.31 -12.88
CA ARG A 485 -16.68 -3.39 -12.56
C ARG A 485 -15.33 -4.02 -12.92
N ALA A 486 -15.11 -5.27 -12.54
CA ALA A 486 -13.89 -6.00 -12.89
C ALA A 486 -13.72 -6.14 -14.41
N ALA A 487 -14.78 -6.44 -15.16
CA ALA A 487 -14.72 -6.54 -16.62
C ALA A 487 -14.27 -5.22 -17.28
N LEU A 488 -14.78 -4.08 -16.82
CA LEU A 488 -14.38 -2.75 -17.30
C LEU A 488 -12.89 -2.49 -17.06
N TYR A 489 -12.40 -2.68 -15.84
CA TYR A 489 -10.98 -2.45 -15.52
C TYR A 489 -10.02 -3.41 -16.24
N LYS A 490 -10.42 -4.67 -16.44
CA LYS A 490 -9.63 -5.64 -17.22
C LYS A 490 -9.53 -5.22 -18.69
N LYS A 491 -10.63 -4.73 -19.28
CA LYS A 491 -10.61 -4.22 -20.65
C LYS A 491 -9.72 -2.97 -20.79
N VAL A 492 -9.76 -2.07 -19.81
CA VAL A 492 -8.86 -0.91 -19.78
C VAL A 492 -7.39 -1.34 -19.69
N GLN A 493 -7.06 -2.32 -18.85
CA GLN A 493 -5.69 -2.87 -18.78
C GLN A 493 -5.21 -3.40 -20.14
N GLN A 494 -6.06 -4.11 -20.87
CA GLN A 494 -5.75 -4.61 -22.22
C GLN A 494 -5.45 -3.48 -23.22
N ILE A 495 -6.30 -2.45 -23.24
CA ILE A 495 -6.13 -1.31 -24.15
C ILE A 495 -4.85 -0.56 -23.80
N LEU A 496 -4.62 -0.25 -22.53
CA LEU A 496 -3.43 0.47 -22.09
C LEU A 496 -2.16 -0.35 -22.36
N ALA A 497 -2.17 -1.65 -22.12
CA ALA A 497 -1.02 -2.51 -22.42
C ALA A 497 -0.70 -2.55 -23.92
N GLU A 498 -1.71 -2.50 -24.79
CA GLU A 498 -1.52 -2.37 -26.23
C GLU A 498 -1.03 -0.97 -26.61
N ASP A 499 -1.65 0.10 -26.08
CA ASP A 499 -1.28 1.48 -26.42
C ASP A 499 0.09 1.90 -25.84
N SER A 500 0.54 1.24 -24.77
CA SER A 500 1.79 1.45 -24.06
C SER A 500 2.11 2.93 -23.74
N PRO A 501 1.17 3.73 -23.19
CA PRO A 501 1.43 5.14 -22.84
C PRO A 501 2.48 5.31 -21.72
N MET A 502 2.59 4.29 -20.88
CA MET A 502 3.63 4.12 -19.88
C MET A 502 4.19 2.71 -20.03
N ILE A 503 5.39 2.49 -19.50
CA ILE A 503 5.97 1.14 -19.37
C ILE A 503 6.00 0.79 -17.90
N TRP A 504 5.19 -0.18 -17.51
CA TRP A 504 5.16 -0.68 -16.14
C TRP A 504 6.37 -1.58 -15.92
N LEU A 505 7.21 -1.27 -14.94
CA LEU A 505 8.49 -1.95 -14.73
C LEU A 505 8.37 -3.00 -13.63
N ILE A 506 8.07 -2.57 -12.39
CA ILE A 506 8.01 -3.43 -11.21
C ILE A 506 6.81 -3.07 -10.34
N ASP A 507 6.00 -4.06 -9.99
CA ASP A 507 5.10 -4.01 -8.84
C ASP A 507 5.96 -4.03 -7.57
N VAL A 508 5.96 -2.92 -6.84
CA VAL A 508 6.87 -2.76 -5.70
C VAL A 508 6.40 -3.57 -4.51
N GLN A 509 7.34 -4.33 -3.94
CA GLN A 509 7.11 -5.14 -2.76
C GLN A 509 7.90 -4.56 -1.58
N TYR A 510 7.16 -4.03 -0.60
CA TYR A 510 7.74 -3.62 0.66
C TYR A 510 8.07 -4.82 1.54
N VAL A 511 9.08 -4.63 2.39
CA VAL A 511 9.52 -5.62 3.37
C VAL A 511 9.46 -5.01 4.76
N SER A 512 8.97 -5.81 5.70
CA SER A 512 9.15 -5.59 7.13
C SER A 512 10.20 -6.52 7.67
N VAL A 513 11.14 -6.00 8.45
CA VAL A 513 12.05 -6.78 9.31
C VAL A 513 11.58 -6.61 10.74
N PHE A 514 11.52 -7.69 11.50
CA PHE A 514 11.01 -7.67 12.87
C PHE A 514 11.78 -8.62 13.77
N ASN A 515 11.84 -8.27 15.05
CA ASN A 515 12.37 -9.16 16.07
C ASN A 515 11.40 -10.31 16.29
N ARG A 516 11.88 -11.56 16.32
CA ARG A 516 11.05 -12.77 16.49
C ARG A 516 10.22 -12.77 17.77
N ARG A 517 10.61 -12.01 18.80
CA ARG A 517 9.83 -11.83 20.02
C ARG A 517 8.60 -10.95 19.82
N LEU A 518 8.63 -10.04 18.84
CA LEU A 518 7.46 -9.26 18.50
C LEU A 518 6.47 -10.16 17.74
N LYS A 519 5.31 -10.38 18.34
CA LYS A 519 4.21 -11.17 17.77
C LYS A 519 3.08 -10.24 17.33
N ASP A 520 2.24 -10.72 16.42
CA ASP A 520 1.03 -10.03 15.95
C ASP A 520 1.27 -8.59 15.45
N HIS A 521 2.45 -8.32 14.90
CA HIS A 521 2.80 -7.02 14.31
C HIS A 521 2.16 -6.80 12.93
N THR A 522 1.81 -7.88 12.22
CA THR A 522 1.16 -7.81 10.91
C THR A 522 -0.08 -8.70 10.92
N THR A 523 -1.24 -8.10 11.21
CA THR A 523 -2.51 -8.84 11.39
C THR A 523 -3.53 -8.61 10.28
N GLY A 524 -3.24 -7.69 9.35
CA GLY A 524 -4.10 -7.37 8.21
C GLY A 524 -3.32 -6.79 7.04
N PRO A 525 -4.00 -6.45 5.94
CA PRO A 525 -3.40 -6.09 4.64
C PRO A 525 -2.71 -4.72 4.62
N LEU A 526 -2.88 -3.94 5.68
CA LEU A 526 -2.27 -2.63 5.87
C LEU A 526 -1.00 -2.69 6.74
N GLY A 527 -0.73 -3.82 7.41
CA GLY A 527 0.52 -4.08 8.14
C GLY A 527 0.95 -2.92 9.04
N THR A 528 2.12 -2.34 8.72
CA THR A 528 2.67 -1.20 9.49
C THR A 528 1.83 0.06 9.42
N GLN A 529 0.89 0.17 8.48
CA GLN A 529 -0.03 1.29 8.29
C GLN A 529 -1.40 1.01 8.94
N GLN A 530 -1.46 0.00 9.81
CA GLN A 530 -2.56 -0.30 10.74
C GLN A 530 -2.05 -0.15 12.19
N ALA A 531 -2.98 0.02 13.13
CA ALA A 531 -2.65 0.05 14.54
C ALA A 531 -2.08 -1.29 15.04
N PHE A 532 -1.01 -1.26 15.83
CA PHE A 532 -0.41 -2.40 16.51
C PHE A 532 -1.18 -2.81 17.78
N GLU A 533 -2.52 -2.74 17.74
CA GLU A 533 -3.36 -3.02 18.92
C GLU A 533 -3.13 -4.42 19.47
N ARG A 534 -2.91 -5.40 18.59
CA ARG A 534 -2.69 -6.80 18.97
C ARG A 534 -1.22 -7.19 19.09
N ALA A 535 -0.28 -6.30 18.77
CA ALA A 535 1.12 -6.65 18.86
C ALA A 535 1.52 -6.87 20.32
N TRP A 536 2.41 -7.83 20.59
CA TRP A 536 2.92 -8.11 21.93
C TRP A 536 4.36 -8.65 21.89
N MET A 537 5.07 -8.54 23.02
CA MET A 537 6.44 -9.03 23.16
C MET A 537 6.46 -10.38 23.88
N ASP A 538 6.95 -11.40 23.19
CA ASP A 538 7.34 -12.67 23.79
C ASP A 538 8.63 -12.53 24.60
N LYS A 539 8.86 -13.47 25.52
CA LYS A 539 10.00 -13.42 26.46
C LYS A 539 11.34 -13.61 25.73
#